data_AF-A0A959AMI4-F1
#
_entry.id   AF-A0A959AMI4-F1
#
_cell.length_a   1.000
_cell.length_b   1.000
_cell.length_c   1.000
_cell.angle_alpha   90.00
_cell.angle_beta   90.00
_cell.angle_gamma   90.00
#
_symmetry.space_group_name_H-M   'P 1'
#
loop_
_entity.id
_entity.type
_entity.pdbx_description
1 polymer ?
#
loop_
_entity_poly.entity_id
_entity_poly.type
_entity_poly.pdbx_seq_one_letter_code
_entity_poly.pdbx_strand_id
1 'polypeptide(L)'
;MNKKDKIYLLKYRGDGSRSFTGRKEGKSAREDSTLDSKDKDNVEYEIIIPMHTIAFNPSFFLGYLFKSIEFLGLDKFDEKYKFIFEDDNQEVVKQLKVDIEEGKRHAKNQITPHSGLMKFIRQR
;
A
#
# COMPACT_ATOMS: atom_id res chain seq x y z
N MET A 1 -18.62 -15.27 7.62
CA MET A 1 -17.71 -14.76 6.56
C MET A 1 -17.49 -13.29 6.81
N ASN A 2 -16.24 -12.82 6.81
CA ASN A 2 -15.96 -11.39 6.88
C ASN A 2 -16.52 -10.72 5.61
N LYS A 3 -17.07 -9.50 5.76
CA LYS A 3 -17.55 -8.71 4.64
C LYS A 3 -16.36 -8.30 3.78
N LYS A 4 -16.50 -8.39 2.46
CA LYS A 4 -15.50 -7.98 1.48
C LYS A 4 -16.00 -6.82 0.63
N ASP A 5 -15.12 -5.88 0.32
CA ASP A 5 -15.42 -4.75 -0.58
C ASP A 5 -14.20 -4.42 -1.48
N LYS A 6 -14.42 -3.69 -2.57
CA LYS A 6 -13.40 -3.42 -3.60
C LYS A 6 -13.01 -1.96 -3.65
N ILE A 7 -11.71 -1.72 -3.87
CA ILE A 7 -11.14 -0.38 -4.07
C ILE A 7 -10.44 -0.36 -5.42
N TYR A 8 -11.05 0.29 -6.41
CA TYR A 8 -10.52 0.39 -7.77
C TYR A 8 -9.51 1.54 -7.89
N LEU A 9 -8.26 1.23 -8.24
CA LEU A 9 -7.20 2.24 -8.34
C LEU A 9 -7.11 2.95 -9.69
N LEU A 10 -7.89 2.54 -10.71
CA LEU A 10 -7.79 3.13 -12.06
C LEU A 10 -7.89 4.65 -12.08
N LYS A 11 -8.81 5.23 -11.31
CA LYS A 11 -8.97 6.69 -11.20
C LYS A 11 -7.78 7.44 -10.58
N TYR A 12 -6.86 6.73 -9.94
CA TYR A 12 -5.65 7.30 -9.32
C TYR A 12 -4.39 7.07 -10.17
N ARG A 13 -4.51 6.32 -11.27
CA ARG A 13 -3.46 6.19 -12.27
C ARG A 13 -3.60 7.39 -13.19
N GLY A 14 -2.70 8.37 -13.03
CA GLY A 14 -2.78 9.65 -13.76
C GLY A 14 -2.99 9.47 -15.27
N ASP A 15 -3.57 10.47 -15.92
CA ASP A 15 -4.05 10.36 -17.32
C ASP A 15 -2.97 9.83 -18.28
N GLY A 16 -3.30 8.77 -19.01
CA GLY A 16 -2.38 8.09 -19.94
C GLY A 16 -1.22 7.35 -19.28
N SER A 17 -1.09 7.40 -17.95
CA SER A 17 -0.05 6.70 -17.21
C SER A 17 -0.33 5.21 -17.11
N ARG A 18 0.76 4.44 -17.10
CA ARG A 18 0.77 3.01 -16.79
C ARG A 18 1.37 2.72 -15.41
N SER A 19 1.66 3.76 -14.62
CA SER A 19 2.37 3.65 -13.36
C SER A 19 1.69 4.45 -12.27
N PHE A 20 1.68 3.90 -11.06
CA PHE A 20 1.34 4.65 -9.85
C PHE A 20 2.62 5.26 -9.29
N THR A 21 2.67 6.59 -9.23
CA THR A 21 3.88 7.33 -8.84
C THR A 21 3.54 8.50 -7.91
N GLY A 22 4.55 8.95 -7.15
CA GLY A 22 4.45 10.16 -6.35
C GLY A 22 3.71 10.01 -5.02
N ARG A 23 4.28 10.59 -3.97
CA ARG A 23 3.75 10.48 -2.60
C ARG A 23 2.52 11.36 -2.37
N LYS A 24 2.39 12.46 -3.11
CA LYS A 24 1.24 13.38 -3.00
C LYS A 24 -0.01 12.75 -3.61
N GLU A 25 0.16 12.11 -4.76
CA GLU A 25 -0.84 11.36 -5.50
C GLU A 25 -1.35 10.18 -4.67
N GLY A 26 -0.44 9.43 -4.03
CA GLY A 26 -0.82 8.38 -3.09
C GLY A 26 -1.62 8.90 -1.88
N LYS A 27 -1.27 10.07 -1.33
CA LYS A 27 -2.04 10.70 -0.24
C LYS A 27 -3.43 11.14 -0.70
N SER A 28 -3.53 11.75 -1.87
CA SER A 28 -4.82 12.16 -2.44
C SER A 28 -5.71 10.94 -2.71
N ALA A 29 -5.15 9.86 -3.26
CA ALA A 29 -5.86 8.59 -3.45
C ALA A 29 -6.37 8.01 -2.13
N ARG A 30 -5.58 8.14 -1.04
CA ARG A 30 -5.96 7.67 0.31
C ARG A 30 -7.17 8.42 0.86
N GLU A 31 -7.16 9.74 0.71
CA GLU A 31 -8.25 10.61 1.13
C GLU A 31 -9.53 10.27 0.37
N ASP A 32 -9.44 10.16 -0.96
CA ASP A 32 -10.59 9.85 -1.82
C ASP A 32 -11.12 8.42 -1.63
N SER A 33 -10.24 7.44 -1.34
CA SER A 33 -10.66 6.08 -0.97
C SER A 33 -11.01 5.92 0.50
N THR A 34 -11.00 7.00 1.30
CA THR A 34 -11.38 7.04 2.72
C THR A 34 -10.71 5.96 3.59
N LEU A 35 -9.42 5.65 3.33
CA LEU A 35 -8.74 4.55 4.02
C LEU A 35 -8.70 4.74 5.54
N ASP A 36 -8.66 5.97 6.06
CA ASP A 36 -8.64 6.23 7.51
C ASP A 36 -9.89 5.66 8.22
N SER A 37 -11.03 5.62 7.55
CA SER A 37 -12.26 4.99 8.07
C SER A 37 -12.23 3.48 7.85
N LYS A 38 -11.77 3.04 6.67
CA LYS A 38 -11.66 1.63 6.31
C LYS A 38 -10.73 0.87 7.26
N ASP A 39 -9.61 1.47 7.63
CA ASP A 39 -8.64 0.93 8.59
C ASP A 39 -9.28 0.55 9.94
N LYS A 40 -10.39 1.20 10.33
CA LYS A 40 -11.05 1.01 11.64
C LYS A 40 -12.24 0.06 11.60
N ASP A 41 -12.71 -0.33 10.43
CA ASP A 41 -13.84 -1.25 10.30
C ASP A 41 -13.40 -2.72 10.30
N ASN A 42 -14.38 -3.64 10.27
CA ASN A 42 -14.17 -5.09 10.22
C ASN A 42 -14.33 -5.66 8.79
N VAL A 43 -14.16 -4.82 7.76
CA VAL A 43 -14.26 -5.21 6.34
C VAL A 43 -12.86 -5.53 5.79
N GLU A 44 -12.78 -6.59 4.98
CA GLU A 44 -11.61 -6.89 4.16
C GLU A 44 -11.76 -6.20 2.79
N TYR A 45 -10.67 -5.63 2.28
CA TYR A 45 -10.67 -4.84 1.07
C TYR A 45 -9.77 -5.45 -0.01
N GLU A 46 -10.33 -5.60 -1.21
CA GLU A 46 -9.59 -5.96 -2.41
C GLU A 46 -9.16 -4.67 -3.13
N ILE A 47 -7.87 -4.37 -3.11
CA ILE A 47 -7.28 -3.27 -3.86
C ILE A 47 -7.06 -3.75 -5.30
N ILE A 48 -7.85 -3.22 -6.22
CA ILE A 48 -7.84 -3.63 -7.62
C ILE A 48 -6.82 -2.79 -8.40
N ILE A 49 -5.75 -3.44 -8.85
CA ILE A 49 -4.70 -2.88 -9.68
C ILE A 49 -5.12 -3.06 -11.15
N PRO A 50 -5.39 -1.97 -11.89
CA PRO A 50 -5.99 -2.05 -13.20
C PRO A 50 -5.05 -2.65 -14.25
N MET A 51 -5.63 -3.25 -15.28
CA MET A 51 -4.91 -3.77 -16.45
C MET A 51 -3.99 -2.70 -17.08
N HIS A 52 -2.87 -3.14 -17.64
CA HIS A 52 -1.80 -2.33 -18.24
C HIS A 52 -0.98 -1.50 -17.24
N THR A 53 -1.11 -1.75 -15.94
CA THR A 53 -0.18 -1.19 -14.95
C THR A 53 1.17 -1.89 -15.07
N ILE A 54 2.26 -1.13 -15.19
CA ILE A 54 3.62 -1.67 -15.31
C ILE A 54 4.49 -1.40 -14.10
N ALA A 55 4.10 -0.46 -13.23
CA ALA A 55 4.84 -0.16 -12.01
C ALA A 55 3.94 0.40 -10.89
N PHE A 56 4.25 0.03 -9.65
CA PHE A 56 3.63 0.56 -8.44
C PHE A 56 4.70 1.15 -7.51
N ASN A 57 5.07 2.41 -7.73
CA ASN A 57 6.27 2.94 -7.09
C ASN A 57 6.13 3.03 -5.55
N PRO A 58 7.22 2.77 -4.80
CA PRO A 58 7.22 2.88 -3.34
C PRO A 58 6.74 4.24 -2.82
N SER A 59 7.01 5.33 -3.54
CA SER A 59 6.52 6.66 -3.15
C SER A 59 4.99 6.76 -3.14
N PHE A 60 4.32 6.21 -4.15
CA PHE A 60 2.85 6.16 -4.18
C PHE A 60 2.33 5.24 -3.08
N PHE A 61 2.91 4.05 -2.95
CA PHE A 61 2.59 3.10 -1.89
C PHE A 61 2.64 3.75 -0.50
N LEU A 62 3.72 4.46 -0.20
CA LEU A 62 3.91 5.14 1.08
C LEU A 62 2.98 6.35 1.27
N GLY A 63 2.49 6.96 0.19
CA GLY A 63 1.43 7.97 0.28
C GLY A 63 0.08 7.33 0.60
N TYR A 64 -0.20 6.20 -0.04
CA TYR A 64 -1.50 5.54 0.00
C TYR A 64 -1.72 4.70 1.26
N LEU A 65 -0.78 3.82 1.60
CA LEU A 65 -0.98 2.71 2.54
C LEU A 65 -0.10 2.78 3.80
N PHE A 66 0.88 3.69 3.86
CA PHE A 66 1.78 3.76 5.02
C PHE A 66 1.04 3.90 6.35
N LYS A 67 0.06 4.81 6.43
CA LYS A 67 -0.75 5.02 7.64
C LYS A 67 -1.57 3.77 8.02
N SER A 68 -2.05 3.01 7.05
CA SER A 68 -2.74 1.74 7.31
C SER A 68 -1.80 0.72 7.95
N ILE A 69 -0.57 0.60 7.44
CA ILE A 69 0.46 -0.28 8.01
C ILE A 69 0.89 0.20 9.39
N GLU A 70 1.05 1.51 9.58
CA GLU A 70 1.39 2.12 10.87
C GLU A 70 0.30 1.87 11.93
N PHE A 71 -0.98 1.96 11.55
CA PHE A 71 -2.12 1.76 12.45
C PHE A 71 -2.38 0.28 12.75
N LEU A 72 -2.35 -0.58 11.74
CA LEU A 72 -2.75 -2.00 11.86
C LEU A 72 -1.59 -2.91 12.27
N GLY A 73 -0.35 -2.53 11.94
CA GLY A 73 0.76 -3.47 11.82
C GLY A 73 0.69 -4.28 10.53
N LEU A 74 1.82 -4.87 10.13
CA LEU A 74 1.97 -5.51 8.82
C LEU A 74 1.08 -6.75 8.65
N ASP A 75 0.98 -7.59 9.69
CA ASP A 75 0.21 -8.84 9.62
C ASP A 75 -1.30 -8.56 9.42
N LYS A 76 -1.87 -7.67 10.23
CA LYS A 76 -3.28 -7.25 10.10
C LYS A 76 -3.53 -6.45 8.82
N PHE A 77 -2.55 -5.68 8.36
CA PHE A 77 -2.63 -5.00 7.07
C PHE A 77 -2.77 -6.03 5.95
N ASP A 78 -1.96 -7.09 5.95
CA ASP A 78 -2.02 -8.14 4.94
C ASP A 78 -3.31 -8.97 5.01
N GLU A 79 -3.88 -9.17 6.20
CA GLU A 79 -5.22 -9.75 6.35
C GLU A 79 -6.31 -8.85 5.76
N LYS A 80 -6.25 -7.55 6.07
CA LYS A 80 -7.29 -6.57 5.73
C LYS A 80 -7.26 -6.11 4.28
N TYR A 81 -6.08 -5.97 3.66
CA TYR A 81 -5.92 -5.45 2.30
C TYR A 81 -5.27 -6.49 1.39
N LYS A 82 -6.01 -6.94 0.37
CA LYS A 82 -5.54 -7.90 -0.63
C LYS A 82 -5.39 -7.21 -1.97
N PHE A 83 -4.23 -7.36 -2.61
CA PHE A 83 -3.99 -6.83 -3.94
C PHE A 83 -4.48 -7.82 -5.00
N ILE A 84 -5.37 -7.35 -5.88
CA ILE A 84 -5.88 -8.09 -7.03
C ILE A 84 -5.37 -7.41 -8.30
N PHE A 85 -4.74 -8.16 -9.18
CA PHE A 85 -4.18 -7.65 -10.44
C PHE A 85 -5.08 -8.09 -11.59
N GLU A 86 -5.58 -7.13 -12.37
CA GLU A 86 -6.45 -7.44 -13.52
C GLU A 86 -5.67 -7.84 -14.78
N ASP A 87 -4.37 -7.59 -14.83
CA ASP A 87 -3.51 -7.93 -15.97
C ASP A 87 -3.28 -9.45 -16.06
N ASP A 88 -3.36 -10.01 -17.26
CA ASP A 88 -3.15 -11.43 -17.53
C ASP A 88 -1.67 -11.77 -17.77
N ASN A 89 -0.83 -10.76 -18.06
CA ASN A 89 0.60 -10.92 -18.26
C ASN A 89 1.30 -11.25 -16.93
N GLN A 90 1.67 -12.51 -16.77
CA GLN A 90 2.26 -13.03 -15.52
C GLN A 90 3.58 -12.37 -15.15
N GLU A 91 4.41 -11.94 -16.11
CA GLU A 91 5.67 -11.26 -15.81
C GLU A 91 5.43 -9.85 -15.28
N VAL A 92 4.44 -9.13 -15.86
CA VAL A 92 4.01 -7.82 -15.34
C VAL A 92 3.44 -7.97 -13.93
N VAL A 93 2.54 -8.94 -13.72
CA VAL A 93 1.95 -9.21 -12.40
C VAL A 93 3.03 -9.58 -11.38
N LYS A 94 4.03 -10.37 -11.76
CA LYS A 94 5.17 -10.72 -10.90
C LYS A 94 5.97 -9.49 -10.50
N GLN A 95 6.27 -8.60 -11.44
CA GLN A 95 6.96 -7.34 -11.14
C GLN A 95 6.12 -6.45 -10.20
N LEU A 96 4.82 -6.32 -10.44
CA LEU A 96 3.95 -5.53 -9.56
C LEU A 96 3.88 -6.09 -8.14
N LYS A 97 3.92 -7.42 -7.97
CA LYS A 97 4.03 -8.04 -6.63
C LYS A 97 5.33 -7.63 -5.94
N VAL A 98 6.46 -7.61 -6.66
CA VAL A 98 7.75 -7.13 -6.12
C VAL A 98 7.64 -5.67 -5.69
N ASP A 99 7.02 -4.82 -6.51
CA ASP A 99 6.80 -3.40 -6.19
C ASP A 99 5.97 -3.20 -4.91
N ILE A 100 4.91 -4.01 -4.71
CA ILE A 100 4.09 -4.00 -3.50
C ILE A 100 4.91 -4.41 -2.27
N GLU A 101 5.68 -5.50 -2.36
CA GLU A 101 6.53 -5.97 -1.26
C GLU A 101 7.64 -4.94 -0.92
N GLU A 102 8.18 -4.26 -1.92
CA GLU A 102 9.14 -3.17 -1.73
C GLU A 102 8.49 -2.00 -0.98
N GLY A 103 7.27 -1.62 -1.35
CA GLY A 103 6.46 -0.65 -0.62
C GLY A 103 6.27 -1.02 0.86
N LYS A 104 5.90 -2.27 1.15
CA LYS A 104 5.78 -2.80 2.53
C LYS A 104 7.11 -2.74 3.28
N ARG A 105 8.22 -3.14 2.64
CA ARG A 105 9.58 -3.08 3.21
C ARG A 105 9.95 -1.66 3.59
N HIS A 106 9.69 -0.68 2.72
CA HIS A 106 9.91 0.73 3.03
C HIS A 106 9.05 1.24 4.19
N ALA A 107 7.79 0.82 4.27
CA ALA A 107 6.92 1.18 5.40
C ALA A 107 7.45 0.60 6.71
N LYS A 108 7.83 -0.68 6.73
CA LYS A 108 8.43 -1.34 7.91
C LYS A 108 9.70 -0.64 8.40
N ASN A 109 10.56 -0.23 7.46
CA ASN A 109 11.79 0.50 7.78
C ASN A 109 11.54 1.90 8.35
N GLN A 110 10.41 2.55 8.00
CA GLN A 110 10.02 3.84 8.59
C GLN A 110 9.43 3.67 10.01
N ILE A 111 8.73 2.56 10.26
CA ILE A 111 8.13 2.27 11.58
C ILE A 111 9.19 1.77 12.58
N THR A 112 10.15 0.96 12.11
CA THR A 112 11.20 0.41 12.98
C THR A 112 12.26 1.48 13.23
N PRO A 113 12.45 1.96 14.48
CA PRO A 113 13.52 2.91 14.76
C PRO A 113 14.87 2.26 14.44
N HIS A 114 15.79 2.99 13.80
CA HIS A 114 17.18 2.56 13.66
C HIS A 114 17.75 2.36 15.07
N SER A 115 17.81 1.11 15.50
CA SER A 115 18.04 0.67 16.87
C SER A 115 19.50 0.81 17.34
N GLY A 116 20.30 1.62 16.64
CA GLY A 116 21.66 2.00 17.05
C GLY A 116 21.70 3.13 18.08
N LEU A 117 20.92 4.20 17.88
CA LEU A 117 21.00 5.41 18.72
C LEU A 117 20.15 5.30 20.00
N MET A 118 18.96 4.72 19.92
CA MET A 118 18.04 4.60 21.06
C MET A 118 18.50 3.58 22.11
N LYS A 119 19.34 2.60 21.73
CA LYS A 119 19.89 1.61 22.68
C LYS A 119 20.97 2.24 23.59
N PHE A 120 21.62 3.30 23.13
CA PHE A 120 22.63 4.06 23.90
C PHE A 120 22.01 5.06 24.88
N ILE A 121 20.84 5.62 24.57
CA ILE A 121 20.22 6.66 25.40
C ILE A 121 19.46 6.08 26.60
N ARG A 122 19.08 4.79 26.57
CA ARG A 122 18.38 4.10 27.66
C ARG A 122 19.27 3.47 28.74
N GLN A 123 20.60 3.67 28.68
CA GLN A 123 21.57 3.19 29.69
C GLN A 123 22.24 4.33 30.48
N ARG A 124 21.62 5.51 30.54
CA ARG A 124 22.03 6.59 31.43
C ARG A 124 20.92 6.94 32.40
#